data_AF-R7J2Q9-F1
#
_entry.id   AF-R7J2Q9-F1
#
_cell.length_a   1.000
_cell.length_b   1.000
_cell.length_c   1.000
_cell.angle_alpha   90.00
_cell.angle_beta   90.00
_cell.angle_gamma   90.00
#
_symmetry.space_group_name_H-M   'P 1'
#
loop_
_entity.id
_entity.type
_entity.pdbx_description
1 polymer ?
#
loop_
_entity_poly.entity_id
_entity_poly.type
_entity_poly.pdbx_seq_one_letter_code
_entity_poly.pdbx_strand_id
1 'polypeptide(L)' 'MAKRSTPIPGLSFSWKRAVGLTRLRQNIARKTGIPTTRSGIERKIGGGIISLLFGKK' A
#
# COMPACT_ATOMS: atom_id res chain seq x y z
N MET A 1 12.91 20.14 7.53
CA MET A 1 12.62 18.70 7.67
C MET A 1 13.92 18.02 8.11
N ALA A 2 14.04 17.55 9.36
CA ALA A 2 15.31 17.04 9.87
C ALA A 2 15.73 15.76 9.12
N LYS A 3 16.87 15.80 8.42
CA LYS A 3 17.47 14.65 7.74
C LYS A 3 18.02 13.70 8.81
N ARG A 4 17.22 12.73 9.24
CA ARG A 4 17.72 11.61 10.07
C ARG A 4 18.60 10.73 9.18
N SER A 5 19.89 11.05 9.11
CA SER A 5 20.87 10.25 8.38
C SER A 5 21.29 9.07 9.24
N THR A 6 20.83 7.87 8.89
CA THR A 6 21.65 6.70 9.18
C THR A 6 23.01 6.90 8.50
N PRO A 7 24.12 6.47 9.11
CA PRO A 7 25.47 6.65 8.56
C PRO A 7 25.65 6.00 7.18
N ILE A 8 24.76 5.07 6.83
CA ILE A 8 24.68 4.48 5.49
C ILE A 8 23.68 5.30 4.66
N PRO A 9 24.10 5.91 3.54
CA PRO A 9 23.20 6.62 2.65
C PRO A 9 22.13 5.67 2.09
N GLY A 10 20.86 6.07 2.17
CA GLY A 10 19.71 5.28 1.67
C GLY A 10 19.07 4.32 2.67
N LEU A 11 19.64 4.11 3.86
CA LEU A 11 18.94 3.39 4.92
C LEU A 11 17.86 4.28 5.55
N SER A 12 16.64 3.75 5.64
CA SER A 12 15.56 4.35 6.43
C SER A 12 15.03 3.30 7.38
N PHE A 13 15.46 3.39 8.64
CA PHE A 13 15.03 2.46 9.68
C PHE A 13 13.55 2.67 9.99
N SER A 14 12.80 1.57 9.99
CA SER A 14 11.37 1.57 10.33
C SER A 14 11.07 0.42 11.27
N TRP A 15 10.58 0.76 12.46
CA TRP A 15 10.09 -0.21 13.45
C TRP A 15 9.00 -1.13 12.88
N LYS A 16 8.13 -0.61 12.00
CA LYS A 16 7.06 -1.42 11.37
C LYS A 16 7.61 -2.51 10.47
N ARG A 17 8.80 -2.31 9.87
CA ARG A 17 9.52 -3.36 9.12
C ARG A 17 10.22 -4.34 10.05
N ALA A 18 10.85 -3.85 11.13
CA ALA A 18 11.54 -4.69 12.11
C ALA A 18 10.57 -5.65 12.83
N VAL A 19 9.40 -5.16 13.23
CA VAL A 19 8.32 -5.95 13.85
C VAL A 19 7.63 -6.89 12.85
N GLY A 20 7.85 -6.70 11.54
CA GLY A 20 7.27 -7.56 10.49
C GLY A 20 5.84 -7.19 10.06
N LEU A 21 5.24 -6.14 10.63
CA LEU A 21 3.89 -5.68 10.25
C LEU A 21 3.77 -5.34 8.76
N THR A 22 4.84 -4.81 8.16
CA THR A 22 4.88 -4.55 6.71
C THR A 22 4.80 -5.85 5.90
N ARG A 23 5.50 -6.91 6.31
CA ARG A 23 5.48 -8.20 5.62
C ARG A 23 4.11 -8.86 5.69
N LEU A 24 3.44 -8.79 6.84
CA LEU A 24 2.08 -9.31 7.03
C LEU A 24 1.09 -8.68 6.05
N ARG A 25 1.05 -7.34 5.98
CA ARG A 25 0.18 -6.61 5.04
C ARG A 25 0.46 -6.99 3.60
N GLN A 26 1.74 -7.11 3.24
CA GLN A 26 2.14 -7.42 1.88
C GLN A 26 1.82 -8.86 1.49
N ASN A 27 1.91 -9.81 2.43
CA ASN A 27 1.49 -11.19 2.21
C ASN A 27 -0.02 -11.30 2.04
N ILE A 28 -0.81 -10.60 2.87
CA ILE A 28 -2.27 -10.54 2.72
C ILE A 28 -2.63 -9.97 1.35
N ALA A 29 -2.03 -8.83 0.97
CA ALA A 29 -2.29 -8.21 -0.33
C ALA A 29 -1.96 -9.11 -1.52
N ARG A 30 -0.85 -9.87 -1.46
CA ARG A 30 -0.46 -10.82 -2.51
C ARG A 30 -1.40 -12.03 -2.57
N LYS A 31 -1.83 -12.55 -1.42
CA LYS A 31 -2.74 -13.71 -1.35
C LYS A 31 -4.16 -13.37 -1.81
N THR A 32 -4.68 -12.21 -1.42
CA THR A 32 -6.07 -11.82 -1.73
C THR A 32 -6.19 -11.02 -3.03
N GLY A 33 -5.09 -10.45 -3.55
CA GLY A 33 -5.12 -9.53 -4.70
C GLY A 33 -5.85 -8.22 -4.40
N ILE A 34 -6.08 -7.92 -3.12
CA ILE A 34 -6.75 -6.69 -2.67
C ILE A 34 -5.69 -5.78 -2.06
N PRO A 35 -5.59 -4.52 -2.53
CA PRO A 35 -4.66 -3.57 -1.95
C PRO A 35 -5.05 -3.30 -0.48
N THR A 36 -4.08 -3.34 0.42
CA THR A 36 -4.30 -3.03 1.84
C THR A 36 -4.14 -1.53 2.15
N THR A 37 -3.98 -0.69 1.13
CA THR A 37 -3.86 0.76 1.25
C THR A 37 -5.20 1.42 0.94
N ARG A 38 -5.52 2.51 1.65
CA ARG A 38 -6.76 3.27 1.45
C ARG A 38 -6.93 3.71 -0.01
N SER A 39 -5.91 4.32 -0.59
CA SER A 39 -5.92 4.77 -2.00
C SER A 39 -6.06 3.62 -3.00
N GLY A 40 -5.50 2.45 -2.71
CA GLY A 40 -5.65 1.28 -3.56
C GLY A 40 -7.08 0.73 -3.52
N ILE A 41 -7.70 0.71 -2.33
CA ILE A 41 -9.09 0.32 -2.15
C ILE A 41 -10.01 1.31 -2.87
N GLU A 42 -9.81 2.61 -2.66
CA GLU A 42 -10.56 3.69 -3.32
C GLU A 42 -10.46 3.58 -4.86
N ARG A 43 -9.29 3.23 -5.42
CA ARG A 43 -9.13 3.02 -6.86
C ARG A 43 -9.86 1.78 -7.37
N LYS A 44 -9.84 0.68 -6.62
CA LYS A 44 -10.52 -0.57 -7.00
C LYS A 44 -12.04 -0.44 -6.92
N ILE A 45 -12.53 0.20 -5.86
CA ILE A 45 -13.96 0.50 -5.66
C ILE A 45 -14.42 1.58 -6.64
N GLY A 46 -13.69 2.69 -6.73
CA GLY A 46 -14.01 3.79 -7.63
C GLY A 46 -14.03 3.35 -9.10
N GLY A 47 -13.07 2.54 -9.54
CA GLY A 47 -13.09 1.94 -10.88
C GLY A 47 -14.32 1.05 -11.10
N GLY A 48 -14.73 0.27 -10.10
CA GLY A 48 -15.95 -0.54 -10.16
C GLY A 48 -17.23 0.31 -10.24
N ILE A 49 -17.35 1.33 -9.40
CA ILE A 49 -18.49 2.26 -9.38
C ILE A 49 -18.59 3.01 -10.72
N ILE A 50 -17.48 3.56 -11.21
CA ILE A 50 -17.43 4.27 -12.50
C ILE A 50 -17.82 3.31 -13.64
N SER A 51 -17.30 2.08 -13.65
CA SER A 51 -17.64 1.10 -14.68
C SER A 51 -19.10 0.65 -14.64
N LEU A 52 -19.73 0.71 -13.45
CA LEU A 52 -21.13 0.34 -13.25
C LEU A 52 -22.09 1.51 -13.56
N LEU A 53 -21.69 2.75 -13.26
CA LEU A 53 -22.45 3.98 -13.54
C LEU A 53 -22.34 4.41 -15.01
N PHE A 54 -21.15 4.33 -15.59
CA PHE A 54 -20.88 4.67 -16.99
C PHE A 54 -20.77 3.41 -17.85
N GLY A 55 -21.60 2.41 -17.51
CA GLY A 55 -21.65 1.09 -18.14
C GLY A 55 -21.31 1.10 -19.62
N LYS A 56 -20.32 0.26 -19.95
CA LYS A 56 -19.92 -0.18 -21.29
C LYS A 56 -20.92 0.18 -22.40
N LYS A 57 -20.44 0.92 -23.40
CA LYS A 57 -20.81 0.56 -24.78
C LYS A 57 -20.18 -0.79 -25.11
#